data_AF-A0A3L7AMY9-F1
#
_entry.id   AF-A0A3L7AMY9-F1
#
_cell.length_a   1.000
_cell.length_b   1.000
_cell.length_c   1.000
_cell.angle_alpha   90.00
_cell.angle_beta   90.00
_cell.angle_gamma   90.00
#
_symmetry.space_group_name_H-M   'P 1'
#
loop_
_entity.id
_entity.type
_entity.pdbx_description
1 polymer ?
#
loop_
_entity_poly.entity_id
_entity_poly.type
_entity_poly.pdbx_seq_one_letter_code
_entity_poly.pdbx_strand_id
1 'polypeptide(L)'
;MALEHDFFGLLSTGGPGGIYWSETVEFGDQAVGVSLSAEDAQNVTEESLEVAAAMISSLEELDLRAREAMIAEISSRHTAVSKFIALLEDEHGEDLEDYFSHVSGDRDIDLLRAIAVIGVRFSPSHAGEDNTFVVFEYALSMDESDDVLLVSLNNRGEAVSIEQD
;
A
#
# COMPACT_ATOMS: atom_id res chain seq x y z
N MET A 1 -0.84 -9.67 -27.10
CA MET A 1 -0.36 -8.27 -27.24
C MET A 1 0.72 -8.09 -26.20
N ALA A 2 1.84 -7.45 -26.53
CA ALA A 2 2.88 -7.14 -25.56
C ALA A 2 3.00 -5.63 -25.49
N LEU A 3 3.09 -5.08 -24.28
CA LEU A 3 3.25 -3.65 -24.06
C LEU A 3 4.68 -3.41 -23.60
N GLU A 4 5.38 -2.50 -24.26
CA GLU A 4 6.74 -2.11 -23.89
C GLU A 4 6.67 -0.76 -23.19
N HIS A 5 7.34 -0.65 -22.04
CA HIS A 5 7.41 0.58 -21.26
C HIS A 5 8.83 0.74 -20.70
N ASP A 6 9.36 1.96 -20.67
CA ASP A 6 10.75 2.21 -20.29
C ASP A 6 11.09 1.72 -18.88
N PHE A 7 10.15 1.87 -17.94
CA PHE A 7 10.32 1.41 -16.56
C PHE A 7 10.06 -0.09 -16.39
N PHE A 8 8.99 -0.62 -16.98
CA PHE A 8 8.54 -2.00 -16.74
C PHE A 8 9.13 -3.02 -17.72
N GLY A 9 9.85 -2.53 -18.73
CA GLY A 9 10.30 -3.34 -19.86
C GLY A 9 9.14 -3.93 -20.65
N LEU A 10 9.27 -5.19 -21.04
CA LEU A 10 8.26 -5.89 -21.81
C LEU A 10 7.23 -6.55 -20.89
N LEU A 11 6.04 -5.94 -20.79
CA LEU A 11 4.88 -6.52 -20.15
C LEU A 11 4.25 -7.55 -21.09
N SER A 12 4.54 -8.82 -20.83
CA SER A 12 3.91 -9.92 -21.55
C SER A 12 2.52 -10.17 -20.99
N THR A 13 1.54 -10.34 -21.88
CA THR A 13 0.24 -10.85 -21.48
C THR A 13 0.43 -12.30 -20.99
N GLY A 14 0.17 -12.54 -19.71
CA GLY A 14 0.03 -13.89 -19.17
C GLY A 14 -1.23 -14.54 -19.73
N GLY A 15 -1.59 -15.73 -19.22
CA GLY A 15 -2.93 -16.27 -19.49
C GLY A 15 -4.05 -15.28 -19.08
N PRO A 16 -5.31 -15.71 -19.13
CA PRO A 16 -6.41 -15.10 -19.89
C PRO A 16 -6.30 -13.65 -20.47
N GLY A 17 -5.12 -13.10 -20.79
CA GLY A 17 -4.97 -11.76 -21.38
C GLY A 17 -4.65 -10.64 -20.39
N GLY A 18 -4.32 -10.97 -19.14
CA GLY A 18 -3.86 -10.01 -18.14
C GLY A 18 -2.36 -9.73 -18.21
N ILE A 19 -1.91 -8.68 -17.51
CA ILE A 19 -0.48 -8.38 -17.32
C ILE A 19 -0.10 -8.54 -15.86
N TYR A 20 1.16 -8.91 -15.63
CA TYR A 20 1.76 -8.99 -14.31
C TYR A 20 3.23 -8.57 -14.38
N TRP A 21 3.65 -7.74 -13.44
CA TRP A 21 5.03 -7.36 -13.18
C TRP A 21 5.25 -7.29 -11.67
N SER A 22 6.46 -7.61 -11.22
CA SER A 22 6.83 -7.47 -9.82
C SER A 22 8.33 -7.26 -9.68
N GLU A 23 8.72 -6.41 -8.74
CA GLU A 23 10.10 -6.17 -8.36
C GLU A 23 10.20 -5.84 -6.87
N THR A 24 11.38 -6.04 -6.29
CA THR A 24 11.69 -5.54 -4.95
C THR A 24 12.38 -4.19 -5.08
N VAL A 25 11.82 -3.15 -4.46
CA VAL A 25 12.36 -1.78 -4.52
C VAL A 25 12.85 -1.33 -3.14
N GLU A 26 13.83 -0.43 -3.11
CA GLU A 26 14.27 0.22 -1.88
C GLU A 26 13.17 1.19 -1.38
N PHE A 27 12.91 1.16 -0.07
CA PHE A 27 11.89 1.95 0.59
C PHE A 27 12.37 2.35 1.99
N GLY A 28 12.89 3.58 2.15
CA GLY A 28 13.56 3.99 3.38
C GLY A 28 14.69 3.02 3.77
N ASP A 29 14.61 2.49 4.99
CA ASP A 29 15.61 1.55 5.54
C ASP A 29 15.29 0.06 5.22
N GLN A 30 14.27 -0.20 4.40
CA GLN A 30 13.82 -1.56 4.07
C GLN A 30 13.66 -1.75 2.55
N ALA A 31 13.37 -2.99 2.14
CA ALA A 31 13.07 -3.32 0.75
C ALA A 31 11.68 -3.93 0.67
N VAL A 32 10.83 -3.42 -0.22
CA VAL A 32 9.42 -3.81 -0.31
C VAL A 32 9.11 -4.46 -1.65
N GLY A 33 8.26 -5.49 -1.63
CA GLY A 33 7.73 -6.09 -2.85
C GLY A 33 6.70 -5.17 -3.49
N VAL A 34 6.96 -4.75 -4.73
CA VAL A 34 6.01 -4.00 -5.55
C VAL A 34 5.53 -4.90 -6.67
N SER A 35 4.22 -4.91 -6.90
CA SER A 35 3.62 -5.59 -8.04
C SER A 35 2.70 -4.68 -8.82
N LEU A 36 2.56 -4.96 -10.10
CA LEU A 36 1.65 -4.31 -11.02
C LEU A 36 0.88 -5.40 -11.75
N SER A 37 -0.45 -5.33 -11.70
CA SER A 37 -1.29 -6.34 -12.33
C SER A 37 -2.57 -5.76 -12.90
N ALA A 38 -3.05 -6.33 -14.00
CA ALA A 38 -4.36 -6.02 -14.55
C ALA A 38 -4.95 -7.28 -15.18
N GLU A 39 -6.23 -7.53 -14.92
CA GLU A 39 -6.96 -8.69 -15.47
C GLU A 39 -7.13 -8.58 -17.00
N ASP A 40 -7.36 -7.36 -17.49
CA ASP A 40 -7.50 -7.07 -18.92
C ASP A 40 -6.46 -6.03 -19.36
N ALA A 41 -5.46 -6.50 -20.11
CA ALA A 41 -4.40 -5.65 -20.66
C ALA A 41 -4.91 -4.56 -21.61
N GLN A 42 -6.13 -4.69 -22.16
CA GLN A 42 -6.70 -3.66 -23.06
C GLN A 42 -7.09 -2.38 -22.32
N ASN A 43 -7.29 -2.46 -21.00
CA ASN A 43 -7.61 -1.30 -20.15
C ASN A 43 -6.37 -0.59 -19.62
N VAL A 44 -5.17 -1.10 -19.92
CA VAL A 44 -3.91 -0.51 -19.50
C VAL A 44 -3.41 0.43 -20.59
N THR A 45 -3.23 1.70 -20.24
CA THR A 45 -2.72 2.74 -21.13
C THR A 45 -1.25 3.05 -20.83
N GLU A 46 -0.54 3.58 -21.81
CA GLU A 46 0.84 4.07 -21.62
C GLU A 46 0.88 5.13 -20.50
N GLU A 47 -0.06 6.08 -20.49
CA GLU A 47 -0.21 7.08 -19.42
C GLU A 47 -0.40 6.44 -18.04
N SER A 48 -1.20 5.37 -17.91
CA SER A 48 -1.38 4.68 -16.63
C SER A 48 -0.08 4.03 -16.14
N LEU A 49 0.77 3.56 -17.06
CA LEU A 49 2.07 3.01 -16.69
C LEU A 49 3.07 4.10 -16.33
N GLU A 50 3.06 5.23 -17.03
CA GLU A 50 3.88 6.39 -16.66
C GLU A 50 3.54 6.87 -15.25
N VAL A 51 2.24 6.94 -14.91
CA VAL A 51 1.78 7.27 -13.55
C VAL A 51 2.25 6.23 -12.54
N ALA A 52 2.10 4.93 -12.82
CA ALA A 52 2.57 3.89 -11.92
C ALA A 52 4.09 3.96 -11.69
N ALA A 53 4.89 4.16 -12.75
CA ALA A 53 6.34 4.32 -12.63
C ALA A 53 6.75 5.56 -11.83
N ALA A 54 6.04 6.68 -12.02
CA ALA A 54 6.24 7.89 -11.23
C ALA A 54 5.92 7.66 -9.75
N MET A 55 4.81 6.96 -9.46
CA MET A 55 4.41 6.61 -8.09
C MET A 55 5.38 5.64 -7.41
N ILE A 56 5.90 4.65 -8.13
CA ILE A 56 6.95 3.76 -7.60
C ILE A 56 8.20 4.55 -7.22
N SER A 57 8.52 5.59 -7.99
CA SER A 57 9.65 6.49 -7.69
C SER A 57 9.38 7.42 -6.50
N SER A 58 8.14 7.54 -6.03
CA SER A 58 7.72 8.43 -4.93
C SER A 58 7.02 7.69 -3.77
N LEU A 59 7.30 6.40 -3.59
CA LEU A 59 6.62 5.56 -2.60
C LEU A 59 6.67 6.12 -1.17
N GLU A 60 7.78 6.69 -0.72
CA GLU A 60 7.88 7.27 0.63
C GLU A 60 6.91 8.46 0.83
N GLU A 61 6.70 9.25 -0.22
CA GLU A 61 5.75 10.36 -0.19
C GLU A 61 4.30 9.87 -0.19
N LEU A 62 4.04 8.74 -0.86
CA LEU A 62 2.73 8.09 -0.87
C LEU A 62 2.43 7.39 0.46
N ASP A 63 3.43 6.76 1.08
CA ASP A 63 3.33 6.19 2.42
C ASP A 63 2.98 7.25 3.46
N LEU A 64 3.64 8.42 3.39
CA LEU A 64 3.29 9.54 4.28
C LEU A 64 1.81 9.93 4.13
N ARG A 65 1.30 10.03 2.90
CA ARG A 65 -0.12 10.33 2.64
C ARG A 65 -1.05 9.25 3.15
N ALA A 66 -0.70 7.98 2.95
CA ALA A 66 -1.45 6.84 3.45
C ALA A 66 -1.53 6.87 4.99
N ARG A 67 -0.42 7.17 5.68
CA ARG A 67 -0.38 7.34 7.14
C ARG A 67 -1.21 8.53 7.61
N GLU A 68 -1.17 9.66 6.92
CA GLU A 68 -2.03 10.81 7.23
C GLU A 68 -3.53 10.45 7.11
N ALA A 69 -3.90 9.67 6.09
CA ALA A 69 -5.27 9.18 5.92
C ALA A 69 -5.68 8.23 7.05
N MET A 70 -4.80 7.29 7.44
CA MET A 70 -5.06 6.39 8.57
C MET A 70 -5.27 7.17 9.88
N ILE A 71 -4.41 8.16 10.16
CA ILE A 71 -4.52 9.00 11.36
C ILE A 71 -5.86 9.75 11.40
N ALA A 72 -6.35 10.22 10.25
CA ALA A 72 -7.64 10.89 10.17
C ALA A 72 -8.82 9.98 10.58
N GLU A 73 -8.69 8.66 10.37
CA GLU A 73 -9.71 7.67 10.71
C GLU A 73 -9.71 7.19 12.17
N ILE A 74 -8.64 7.43 12.94
CA ILE A 74 -8.53 7.00 14.36
C ILE A 74 -9.69 7.53 15.19
N SER A 75 -10.09 8.79 14.97
CA SER A 75 -11.10 9.46 15.78
C SER A 75 -12.49 8.80 15.74
N SER A 76 -12.73 7.89 14.80
CA SER A 76 -13.99 7.17 14.62
C SER A 76 -13.84 5.70 15.02
N ARG A 77 -14.55 5.28 16.07
CA ARG A 77 -14.43 3.96 16.74
C ARG A 77 -14.89 2.73 15.93
N HIS A 78 -15.21 2.91 14.66
CA HIS A 78 -15.72 1.83 13.79
C HIS A 78 -15.02 1.76 12.43
N THR A 79 -13.93 2.51 12.24
CA THR A 79 -13.10 2.46 11.04
C THR A 79 -12.25 1.19 11.02
N ALA A 80 -11.76 0.83 9.83
CA ALA A 80 -10.80 -0.27 9.69
C ALA A 80 -9.56 -0.03 10.56
N VAL A 81 -9.06 1.21 10.57
CA VAL A 81 -7.90 1.63 11.39
C VAL A 81 -8.14 1.35 12.87
N SER A 82 -9.27 1.80 13.44
CA SER A 82 -9.55 1.59 14.87
C SER A 82 -9.69 0.12 15.26
N LYS A 83 -10.17 -0.73 14.35
CA LYS A 83 -10.29 -2.18 14.57
C LYS A 83 -8.93 -2.88 14.50
N PHE A 84 -8.12 -2.48 13.52
CA PHE A 84 -6.77 -3.00 13.35
C PHE A 84 -5.88 -2.65 14.56
N ILE A 85 -5.94 -1.40 15.06
CA ILE A 85 -5.27 -1.00 16.30
C ILE A 85 -5.72 -1.88 17.47
N ALA A 86 -7.03 -2.02 17.67
CA ALA A 86 -7.55 -2.83 18.77
C ALA A 86 -7.17 -4.32 18.67
N LEU A 87 -7.01 -4.84 17.45
CA LEU A 87 -6.55 -6.21 17.22
C LEU A 87 -5.09 -6.38 17.65
N LEU A 88 -4.20 -5.52 17.16
CA LEU A 88 -2.79 -5.54 17.53
C LEU A 88 -2.59 -5.36 19.05
N GLU A 89 -3.42 -4.52 19.69
CA GLU A 89 -3.41 -4.37 21.15
C GLU A 89 -3.84 -5.63 21.90
N ASP A 90 -4.81 -6.38 21.38
CA ASP A 90 -5.26 -7.65 21.99
C ASP A 90 -4.20 -8.75 21.84
N GLU A 91 -3.53 -8.80 20.69
CA GLU A 91 -2.56 -9.84 20.37
C GLU A 91 -1.20 -9.64 21.02
N HIS A 92 -0.70 -8.40 21.02
CA HIS A 92 0.65 -8.08 21.49
C HIS A 92 0.66 -7.38 22.86
N GLY A 93 -0.45 -6.77 23.29
CA GLY A 93 -0.59 -6.22 24.64
C GLY A 93 0.54 -5.26 25.04
N GLU A 94 1.28 -5.62 26.09
CA GLU A 94 2.40 -4.82 26.61
C GLU A 94 3.65 -4.89 25.70
N ASP A 95 3.78 -5.92 24.87
CA ASP A 95 4.95 -6.12 24.00
C ASP A 95 4.98 -5.16 22.80
N LEU A 96 3.85 -4.48 22.50
CA LEU A 96 3.80 -3.44 21.45
C LEU A 96 4.81 -2.31 21.67
N GLU A 97 5.13 -2.00 22.92
CA GLU A 97 6.06 -0.91 23.24
C GLU A 97 7.47 -1.16 22.71
N ASP A 98 7.85 -2.43 22.49
CA ASP A 98 9.15 -2.80 21.92
C ASP A 98 9.26 -2.45 20.43
N TYR A 99 8.13 -2.28 19.73
CA TYR A 99 8.08 -1.86 18.32
C TYR A 99 8.14 -0.34 18.16
N PHE A 100 7.91 0.43 19.23
CA PHE A 100 7.84 1.88 19.14
C PHE A 100 9.24 2.51 19.12
N SER A 101 9.62 3.06 17.97
CA SER A 101 10.86 3.84 17.83
C SER A 101 10.82 5.18 18.58
N HIS A 102 9.61 5.72 18.82
CA HIS A 102 9.38 6.95 19.54
C HIS A 102 8.01 6.93 20.24
N VAL A 103 7.95 7.47 21.46
CA VAL A 103 6.71 7.59 22.24
C VAL A 103 6.26 9.04 22.26
N SER A 104 5.17 9.34 21.57
CA SER A 104 4.56 10.67 21.52
C SER A 104 3.54 10.92 22.63
N GLY A 105 3.10 9.85 23.31
CA GLY A 105 2.06 9.89 24.34
C GLY A 105 0.65 9.64 23.80
N ASP A 106 0.54 9.42 22.49
CA ASP A 106 -0.66 8.91 21.83
C ASP A 106 -0.34 7.54 21.24
N ARG A 107 -0.81 6.49 21.92
CA ARG A 107 -0.45 5.09 21.62
C ARG A 107 -0.96 4.66 20.24
N ASP A 108 -2.14 5.12 19.83
CA ASP A 108 -2.71 4.83 18.51
C ASP A 108 -1.82 5.42 17.41
N ILE A 109 -1.34 6.65 17.61
CA ILE A 109 -0.42 7.32 16.69
C ILE A 109 0.95 6.64 16.66
N ASP A 110 1.47 6.26 17.83
CA ASP A 110 2.77 5.58 17.94
C ASP A 110 2.73 4.20 17.26
N LEU A 111 1.62 3.47 17.39
CA LEU A 111 1.39 2.20 16.70
C LEU A 111 1.32 2.37 15.18
N LEU A 112 0.53 3.33 14.68
CA LEU A 112 0.49 3.60 13.23
C LEU A 112 1.82 4.08 12.64
N ARG A 113 2.76 4.54 13.48
CA ARG A 113 4.14 4.85 13.04
C ARG A 113 5.04 3.63 13.06
N ALA A 114 4.74 2.65 13.90
CA ALA A 114 5.54 1.42 14.05
C ALA A 114 5.28 0.40 12.94
N ILE A 115 4.07 0.38 12.36
CA ILE A 115 3.73 -0.55 11.27
C ILE A 115 4.59 -0.33 10.03
N ALA A 116 4.99 -1.43 9.41
CA ALA A 116 5.82 -1.48 8.20
C ALA A 116 4.96 -1.67 6.94
N VAL A 117 5.45 -1.17 5.81
CA VAL A 117 4.88 -1.51 4.50
C VAL A 117 5.44 -2.86 4.08
N ILE A 118 4.57 -3.88 3.99
CA ILE A 118 4.98 -5.24 3.63
C ILE A 118 4.79 -5.53 2.13
N GLY A 119 3.98 -4.73 1.44
CA GLY A 119 3.71 -4.87 0.01
C GLY A 119 3.04 -3.65 -0.59
N VAL A 120 3.25 -3.46 -1.90
CA VAL A 120 2.56 -2.43 -2.69
C VAL A 120 2.04 -3.04 -3.99
N ARG A 121 0.75 -2.84 -4.29
CA ARG A 121 0.09 -3.40 -5.48
C ARG A 121 -0.52 -2.32 -6.34
N PHE A 122 -0.11 -2.24 -7.60
CA PHE A 122 -0.63 -1.33 -8.61
C PHE A 122 -1.64 -2.01 -9.53
N SER A 123 -2.72 -1.28 -9.83
CA SER A 123 -3.80 -1.68 -10.74
C SER A 123 -3.93 -0.64 -11.87
N PRO A 124 -3.04 -0.66 -12.89
CA PRO A 124 -3.00 0.37 -13.92
C PRO A 124 -4.26 0.42 -14.81
N SER A 125 -5.08 -0.63 -14.82
CA SER A 125 -6.39 -0.64 -15.46
C SER A 125 -7.43 0.25 -14.76
N HIS A 126 -7.14 0.75 -13.56
CA HIS A 126 -8.03 1.58 -12.74
C HIS A 126 -7.62 3.06 -12.76
N ALA A 127 -7.37 3.61 -13.95
CA ALA A 127 -7.09 5.03 -14.09
C ALA A 127 -8.37 5.87 -13.85
N GLY A 128 -8.47 6.54 -12.71
CA GLY A 128 -9.56 7.45 -12.36
C GLY A 128 -9.45 7.98 -10.94
N GLU A 129 -10.01 9.16 -10.67
CA GLU A 129 -9.89 9.84 -9.37
C GLU A 129 -10.60 9.08 -8.23
N ASP A 130 -11.65 8.33 -8.54
CA ASP A 130 -12.41 7.56 -7.54
C ASP A 130 -12.01 6.08 -7.49
N ASN A 131 -11.06 5.65 -8.34
CA ASN A 131 -10.69 4.24 -8.46
C ASN A 131 -9.40 3.93 -7.69
N THR A 132 -9.34 2.75 -7.08
CA THR A 132 -8.11 2.24 -6.45
C THR A 132 -7.06 1.96 -7.52
N PHE A 133 -6.00 2.75 -7.53
CA PHE A 133 -4.88 2.64 -8.44
C PHE A 133 -3.67 1.94 -7.80
N VAL A 134 -3.44 2.19 -6.51
CA VAL A 134 -2.40 1.54 -5.71
C VAL A 134 -2.94 1.15 -4.35
N VAL A 135 -2.49 0.03 -3.82
CA VAL A 135 -2.79 -0.45 -2.47
C VAL A 135 -1.48 -0.64 -1.73
N PHE A 136 -1.37 -0.01 -0.56
CA PHE A 136 -0.31 -0.27 0.42
C PHE A 136 -0.81 -1.31 1.42
N GLU A 137 0.05 -2.28 1.71
CA GLU A 137 -0.19 -3.33 2.69
C GLU A 137 0.67 -3.04 3.92
N TYR A 138 0.03 -2.85 5.06
CA TYR A 138 0.69 -2.55 6.32
C TYR A 138 0.50 -3.69 7.30
N ALA A 139 1.56 -4.03 8.02
CA ALA A 139 1.50 -4.97 9.13
C ALA A 139 2.47 -4.54 10.24
N LEU A 140 2.42 -5.20 11.40
CA LEU A 140 3.26 -4.83 12.55
C LEU A 140 4.75 -4.96 12.23
N SER A 141 5.13 -6.01 11.49
CA SER A 141 6.48 -6.22 10.98
C SER A 141 6.46 -6.97 9.64
N MET A 142 7.60 -7.03 8.94
CA MET A 142 7.69 -7.83 7.71
C MET A 142 7.48 -9.33 7.92
N ASP A 143 7.77 -9.81 9.12
CA ASP A 143 7.63 -11.23 9.48
C ASP A 143 6.22 -11.56 10.00
N GLU A 144 5.47 -10.55 10.43
CA GLU A 144 4.12 -10.66 11.00
C GLU A 144 3.10 -10.08 10.01
N SER A 145 2.66 -10.90 9.06
CA SER A 145 1.71 -10.54 7.99
C SER A 145 0.34 -11.19 8.14
N ASP A 146 0.05 -11.73 9.32
CA ASP A 146 -1.24 -12.36 9.62
C ASP A 146 -2.37 -11.32 9.63
N ASP A 147 -2.08 -10.11 10.11
CA ASP A 147 -3.03 -9.00 10.17
C ASP A 147 -2.55 -7.84 9.32
N VAL A 148 -3.31 -7.54 8.27
CA VAL A 148 -2.93 -6.54 7.26
C VAL A 148 -3.97 -5.43 7.19
N LEU A 149 -3.47 -4.20 7.24
CA LEU A 149 -4.24 -3.01 6.93
C LEU A 149 -3.94 -2.56 5.49
N LEU A 150 -4.98 -2.49 4.67
CA LEU A 150 -4.90 -2.09 3.27
C LEU A 150 -5.29 -0.62 3.13
N VAL A 151 -4.40 0.19 2.56
CA VAL A 151 -4.68 1.59 2.23
C VAL A 151 -4.68 1.76 0.71
N SER A 152 -5.86 2.05 0.16
CA SER A 152 -6.07 2.27 -1.26
C SER A 152 -5.92 3.74 -1.62
N LEU A 153 -5.08 4.06 -2.61
CA LEU A 153 -4.95 5.40 -3.17
C LEU A 153 -5.35 5.43 -4.65
N ASN A 154 -5.86 6.57 -5.11
CA ASN A 154 -6.13 6.83 -6.52
C ASN A 154 -4.84 7.16 -7.29
N ASN A 155 -4.96 7.41 -8.59
CA ASN A 155 -3.83 7.74 -9.47
C ASN A 155 -3.19 9.13 -9.21
N ARG A 156 -3.69 9.88 -8.23
CA ARG A 156 -3.10 11.13 -7.71
C ARG A 156 -2.46 10.97 -6.33
N GLY A 157 -2.53 9.77 -5.74
CA GLY A 157 -2.03 9.49 -4.40
C GLY A 157 -2.97 9.95 -3.29
N GLU A 158 -4.24 10.21 -3.60
CA GLU A 158 -5.27 10.55 -2.62
C GLU A 158 -5.94 9.26 -2.11
N ALA A 159 -6.21 9.17 -0.81
CA ALA A 159 -6.83 8.00 -0.20
C ALA A 159 -8.28 7.81 -0.66
N VAL A 160 -8.61 6.58 -1.07
CA VAL A 160 -9.92 6.16 -1.57
C VAL A 160 -10.63 5.27 -0.54
N SER A 161 -9.93 4.29 0.02
CA SER A 161 -10.45 3.40 1.06
C SER A 161 -9.35 2.93 2.00
N ILE A 162 -9.75 2.58 3.23
CA ILE A 162 -8.92 1.88 4.19
C ILE A 162 -9.71 0.67 4.68
N GLU A 163 -9.12 -0.51 4.55
CA GLU A 163 -9.77 -1.79 4.80
C GLU A 163 -8.84 -2.69 5.60
N GLN A 164 -9.40 -3.53 6.46
CA GLN A 164 -8.66 -4.57 7.17
C GLN A 164 -8.90 -5.87 6.40
N ASP A 165 -7.83 -6.56 6.00
CA ASP A 165 -7.88 -7.86 5.30
C ASP A 165 -8.02 -9.02 6.30
#